data_AF-Q6KB20-F1
#
_entry.id   AF-Q6KB20-F1
#
_cell.length_a   1.000
_cell.length_b   1.000
_cell.length_c   1.000
_cell.angle_alpha   90.00
_cell.angle_beta   90.00
_cell.angle_gamma   90.00
#
_symmetry.space_group_name_H-M   'P 1'
#
loop_
_entity.id
_entity.type
_entity.pdbx_description
1 polymer ?
#
loop_
_entity_poly.entity_id
_entity_poly.type
_entity_poly.pdbx_seq_one_letter_code
_entity_poly.pdbx_strand_id
1 'polypeptide(L)'
;LRVLGYAKLANLDPQYGLYSSFGPPLVYAFMGSSRKIAIGPVAGGSLLLGSMLQAELDPVKQKLEYQRLAFTATFFAGITQFILGFFRVGFLIDFLVHAAKVGFMAGAAITISLQQLKGLLGIKKFTKETDIVSVMRSVFAAAHHGWNWQTIVIGVSFLAFLLVAKFIGKKNKKYFWVPAIAPMISIILSTLFVFIFHAEKHGVQIVRHIDRGINPPSLKQIYFSGENLTKGFKIGAISGLIALTEAAAIGRTFAAMKITS
;
A
#
# COMPACT_ATOMS: atom_id res chain seq x y z
N LEU A 1 9.70 -0.63 4.04
CA LEU A 1 9.49 0.29 2.90
C LEU A 1 8.13 0.10 2.22
N ARG A 2 7.78 -1.12 1.75
CA ARG A 2 6.51 -1.40 1.06
C ARG A 2 5.29 -0.89 1.84
N VAL A 3 5.23 -1.20 3.13
CA VAL A 3 4.10 -0.82 4.00
C VAL A 3 3.97 0.68 4.24
N LEU A 4 5.09 1.42 4.23
CA LEU A 4 5.08 2.90 4.29
C LEU A 4 4.50 3.49 2.99
N GLY A 5 4.83 2.87 1.85
CA GLY A 5 4.24 3.23 0.56
C GLY A 5 2.75 2.96 0.54
N TYR A 6 2.31 1.81 1.04
CA TYR A 6 0.88 1.44 1.09
C TYR A 6 0.05 2.38 1.96
N ALA A 7 0.58 2.83 3.10
CA ALA A 7 -0.08 3.87 3.91
C ALA A 7 -0.28 5.18 3.13
N LYS A 8 0.73 5.60 2.33
CA LYS A 8 0.61 6.77 1.46
C LYS A 8 -0.42 6.58 0.34
N LEU A 9 -0.56 5.36 -0.21
CA LEU A 9 -1.63 5.05 -1.18
C LEU A 9 -3.02 5.24 -0.56
N ALA A 10 -3.16 4.96 0.73
CA ALA A 10 -4.39 5.20 1.50
C ALA A 10 -4.53 6.64 2.03
N ASN A 11 -3.65 7.58 1.64
CA ASN A 11 -3.59 8.95 2.15
C ASN A 11 -3.47 9.06 3.68
N LEU A 12 -2.89 8.04 4.31
CA LEU A 12 -2.63 8.00 5.74
C LEU A 12 -1.15 8.28 6.04
N ASP A 13 -0.88 8.74 7.26
CA ASP A 13 0.50 8.95 7.70
C ASP A 13 1.28 7.61 7.69
N PRO A 14 2.57 7.62 7.30
CA PRO A 14 3.35 6.38 7.11
C PRO A 14 3.41 5.45 8.33
N GLN A 15 3.26 6.00 9.54
CA GLN A 15 3.21 5.26 10.79
C GLN A 15 2.10 4.19 10.82
N TYR A 16 0.95 4.45 10.20
CA TYR A 16 -0.15 3.49 10.13
C TYR A 16 0.18 2.27 9.27
N GLY A 17 1.09 2.42 8.30
CA GLY A 17 1.65 1.31 7.54
C GLY A 17 2.53 0.40 8.40
N LEU A 18 3.26 0.95 9.36
CA LEU A 18 4.06 0.15 10.29
C LEU A 18 3.16 -0.63 11.26
N TYR A 19 2.15 0.03 11.83
CA TYR A 19 1.20 -0.63 12.73
C TYR A 19 0.43 -1.76 12.05
N SER A 20 -0.06 -1.53 10.83
CA SER A 20 -0.76 -2.56 10.04
C SER A 20 0.13 -3.71 9.57
N SER A 21 1.46 -3.53 9.58
CA SER A 21 2.41 -4.62 9.30
C SER A 21 2.75 -5.47 10.51
N PHE A 22 2.54 -4.97 11.73
CA PHE A 22 2.92 -5.66 12.97
C PHE A 22 1.73 -6.35 13.64
N GLY A 23 0.58 -5.66 13.70
CA GLY A 23 -0.62 -6.18 14.36
C GLY A 23 -1.16 -7.48 13.76
N PRO A 24 -1.48 -7.53 12.46
CA PRO A 24 -2.09 -8.71 11.84
C PRO A 24 -1.23 -9.99 11.92
N PRO A 25 0.10 -9.98 11.69
CA PRO A 25 0.93 -11.16 11.90
C PRO A 25 0.93 -11.68 13.34
N LEU A 26 0.89 -10.79 14.33
CA LEU A 26 0.84 -11.19 15.74
C LEU A 26 -0.48 -11.90 16.06
N VAL A 27 -1.60 -11.36 15.59
CA VAL A 27 -2.91 -12.03 15.71
C VAL A 27 -2.93 -13.36 14.95
N TYR A 28 -2.36 -13.40 13.74
CA TYR A 28 -2.26 -14.63 12.95
C TYR A 28 -1.35 -15.68 13.58
N ALA A 29 -0.33 -15.31 14.33
CA ALA A 29 0.51 -16.27 15.03
C ALA A 29 -0.28 -17.10 16.06
N PHE A 30 -1.32 -16.51 16.67
CA PHE A 30 -2.20 -17.20 17.62
C PHE A 30 -3.38 -17.93 16.95
N MET A 31 -3.95 -17.37 15.88
CA MET A 31 -5.17 -17.89 15.25
C MET A 31 -4.95 -18.64 13.93
N GLY A 32 -3.74 -18.57 13.37
CA GLY A 32 -3.43 -19.02 12.03
C GLY A 32 -3.25 -20.53 11.93
N SER A 33 -3.87 -21.13 10.91
CA SER A 33 -3.77 -22.56 10.62
C SER A 33 -2.53 -22.95 9.80
N SER A 34 -1.82 -21.98 9.18
CA SER A 34 -0.67 -22.25 8.31
C SER A 34 0.55 -21.43 8.69
N ARG A 35 1.64 -22.13 9.03
CA ARG A 35 2.92 -21.50 9.41
C ARG A 35 3.69 -20.87 8.24
N LYS A 36 3.23 -21.02 6.99
CA LYS A 36 3.95 -20.57 5.79
C LYS A 36 3.37 -19.32 5.13
N ILE A 37 2.27 -18.77 5.65
CA ILE A 37 1.60 -17.60 5.08
C ILE A 37 2.06 -16.35 5.81
N ALA A 38 2.66 -15.41 5.09
CA ALA A 38 2.97 -14.08 5.58
C ALA A 38 1.77 -13.15 5.33
N ILE A 39 1.20 -12.60 6.41
CA ILE A 39 0.10 -11.63 6.33
C ILE A 39 0.67 -10.22 6.37
N GLY A 40 0.16 -9.32 5.55
CA GLY A 40 0.56 -7.92 5.55
C GLY A 40 -0.34 -7.06 4.67
N PRO A 41 -0.19 -5.73 4.75
CA PRO A 41 -0.97 -4.82 3.93
C PRO A 41 -0.62 -4.99 2.44
N VAL A 42 -1.64 -4.88 1.60
CA VAL A 42 -1.56 -5.07 0.14
C VAL A 42 -1.87 -3.76 -0.56
N ALA A 43 -1.14 -3.48 -1.65
CA ALA A 43 -1.25 -2.22 -2.38
C ALA A 43 -2.66 -1.97 -2.93
N GLY A 44 -3.30 -3.01 -3.50
CA GLY A 44 -4.66 -2.93 -4.04
C GLY A 44 -5.69 -2.54 -2.98
N GLY A 45 -5.72 -3.25 -1.85
CA GLY A 45 -6.58 -2.92 -0.72
C GLY A 45 -6.34 -1.52 -0.14
N SER A 46 -5.09 -1.05 -0.05
CA SER A 46 -4.78 0.30 0.43
C SER A 46 -5.26 1.40 -0.53
N LEU A 47 -5.13 1.19 -1.84
CA LEU A 47 -5.62 2.14 -2.84
C LEU A 47 -7.15 2.20 -2.85
N LEU A 48 -7.83 1.05 -2.81
CA LEU A 48 -9.29 0.98 -2.74
C LEU A 48 -9.80 1.74 -1.52
N LEU A 49 -9.28 1.39 -0.34
CA LEU A 49 -9.67 2.02 0.91
C LEU A 49 -9.44 3.54 0.86
N GLY A 50 -8.27 3.96 0.37
CA GLY A 50 -7.94 5.37 0.16
C GLY A 50 -8.95 6.10 -0.71
N SER A 51 -9.30 5.52 -1.87
CA SER A 51 -10.26 6.12 -2.81
C SER A 51 -11.68 6.20 -2.26
N MET A 52 -12.14 5.17 -1.54
CA MET A 52 -13.48 5.17 -0.95
C MET A 52 -13.59 6.17 0.21
N LEU A 53 -12.54 6.31 1.01
CA LEU A 53 -12.48 7.32 2.07
C LEU A 53 -12.41 8.73 1.50
N GLN A 54 -11.64 8.96 0.42
CA GLN A 54 -11.53 10.27 -0.24
C GLN A 54 -12.84 10.72 -0.89
N ALA A 55 -13.68 9.78 -1.34
CA ALA A 55 -14.99 10.08 -1.88
C ALA A 55 -15.95 10.67 -0.82
N GLU A 56 -15.71 10.38 0.46
CA GLU A 56 -16.55 10.85 1.58
C GLU A 56 -15.94 12.06 2.30
N LEU A 57 -14.62 12.07 2.51
CA LEU A 57 -13.92 13.08 3.32
C LEU A 57 -12.61 13.52 2.65
N ASP A 58 -12.34 14.83 2.70
CA ASP A 58 -11.09 15.40 2.19
C ASP A 58 -9.94 15.12 3.19
N PRO A 59 -8.87 14.40 2.78
CA PRO A 59 -7.76 14.03 3.67
C PRO A 59 -6.94 15.23 4.17
N VAL A 60 -7.08 16.41 3.56
CA VAL A 60 -6.33 17.63 3.90
C VAL A 60 -7.13 18.52 4.81
N LYS A 61 -8.39 18.82 4.43
CA LYS A 61 -9.24 19.73 5.20
C LYS A 61 -9.77 19.06 6.47
N GLN A 62 -10.01 17.74 6.43
CA GLN A 62 -10.66 16.98 7.49
C GLN A 62 -9.80 15.80 7.93
N LYS A 63 -8.49 16.03 8.13
CA LYS A 63 -7.51 14.97 8.45
C LYS A 63 -7.93 14.07 9.62
N LEU A 64 -8.47 14.66 10.70
CA LEU A 64 -8.88 13.89 11.89
C LEU A 64 -10.10 13.00 11.61
N GLU A 65 -11.09 13.50 10.88
CA GLU A 65 -12.30 12.75 10.54
C GLU A 65 -12.01 11.65 9.52
N TYR A 66 -11.15 11.94 8.53
CA TYR A 66 -10.65 10.95 7.57
C TYR A 66 -10.00 9.76 8.28
N GLN A 67 -9.13 10.05 9.26
CA GLN A 67 -8.47 9.02 10.06
C GLN A 67 -9.47 8.20 10.89
N ARG A 68 -10.45 8.85 11.52
CA ARG A 68 -11.50 8.17 12.29
C ARG A 68 -12.38 7.27 11.40
N LEU A 69 -12.72 7.74 10.20
CA LEU A 69 -13.47 6.96 9.23
C LEU A 69 -12.64 5.75 8.75
N ALA A 70 -11.33 5.92 8.52
CA ALA A 70 -10.43 4.83 8.15
C ALA A 70 -10.37 3.73 9.22
N PHE A 71 -10.30 4.11 10.51
CA PHE A 71 -10.35 3.15 11.61
C PHE A 71 -11.71 2.44 11.70
N THR A 72 -12.80 3.19 11.54
CA THR A 72 -14.16 2.64 11.55
C THR A 72 -14.35 1.63 10.41
N ALA A 73 -13.93 1.98 9.19
CA ALA A 73 -13.99 1.09 8.04
C ALA A 73 -13.13 -0.17 8.23
N THR A 74 -11.92 -0.03 8.77
CA THR A 74 -11.03 -1.18 9.02
C THR A 74 -11.60 -2.11 10.09
N PHE A 75 -12.24 -1.56 11.13
CA PHE A 75 -12.91 -2.33 12.16
C PHE A 75 -14.08 -3.15 11.59
N PHE A 76 -14.97 -2.52 10.81
CA PHE A 76 -16.06 -3.22 10.16
C PHE A 76 -15.60 -4.22 9.09
N ALA A 77 -14.51 -3.92 8.38
CA ALA A 77 -13.89 -4.89 7.46
C ALA A 77 -13.50 -6.18 8.20
N GLY A 78 -12.92 -6.07 9.39
CA GLY A 78 -12.59 -7.22 10.24
C GLY A 78 -13.82 -7.99 10.70
N ILE A 79 -14.89 -7.30 11.12
CA ILE A 79 -16.16 -7.94 11.50
C ILE A 79 -16.77 -8.68 10.31
N THR A 80 -16.87 -8.03 9.15
CA THR A 80 -17.41 -8.65 7.93
C THR A 80 -16.58 -9.88 7.54
N GLN A 81 -15.24 -9.79 7.60
CA GLN A 81 -14.37 -10.94 7.33
C GLN A 81 -14.55 -12.07 8.33
N PHE A 82 -14.73 -11.77 9.62
CA PHE A 82 -15.00 -12.76 10.65
C PHE A 82 -16.31 -13.50 10.39
N ILE A 83 -17.38 -12.75 10.10
CA ILE A 83 -18.71 -13.31 9.77
C ILE A 83 -18.63 -14.18 8.52
N LEU A 84 -18.05 -13.66 7.42
CA LEU A 84 -17.93 -14.40 6.16
C LEU A 84 -17.05 -15.66 6.32
N GLY A 85 -16.00 -15.59 7.13
CA GLY A 85 -15.14 -16.71 7.48
C GLY A 85 -15.89 -17.77 8.29
N PHE A 86 -16.69 -17.36 9.27
CA PHE A 86 -17.51 -18.24 10.09
C PHE A 86 -18.54 -19.02 9.24
N PHE A 87 -19.25 -18.33 8.34
CA PHE A 87 -20.21 -18.95 7.42
C PHE A 87 -19.54 -19.65 6.22
N ARG A 88 -18.21 -19.63 6.12
CA ARG A 88 -17.42 -20.24 5.03
C ARG A 88 -17.85 -19.78 3.61
N VAL A 89 -18.38 -18.57 3.48
CA VAL A 89 -18.92 -18.04 2.20
C VAL A 89 -17.82 -17.60 1.24
N GLY A 90 -16.56 -17.59 1.67
CA GLY A 90 -15.42 -17.14 0.87
C GLY A 90 -15.27 -17.86 -0.49
N PHE A 91 -15.74 -19.11 -0.61
CA PHE A 91 -15.74 -19.83 -1.89
C PHE A 91 -16.69 -19.22 -2.92
N LEU A 92 -17.91 -18.84 -2.50
CA LEU A 92 -18.93 -18.27 -3.40
C LEU A 92 -18.53 -16.87 -3.90
N ILE A 93 -17.94 -16.08 -3.01
CA ILE A 93 -17.48 -14.72 -3.31
C ILE A 93 -16.34 -14.73 -4.32
N ASP A 94 -15.37 -15.64 -4.18
CA ASP A 94 -14.23 -15.70 -5.11
C ASP A 94 -14.64 -16.07 -6.54
N PHE A 95 -15.74 -16.81 -6.70
CA PHE A 95 -16.27 -17.17 -8.01
C PHE A 95 -16.97 -15.99 -8.71
N LEU A 96 -17.77 -15.21 -7.98
CA LEU A 96 -18.56 -14.11 -8.55
C LEU A 96 -17.72 -12.87 -8.92
N VAL A 97 -16.55 -12.68 -8.29
CA VAL A 97 -15.77 -11.43 -8.37
C VAL A 97 -14.49 -11.60 -9.21
N HIS A 98 -14.26 -12.76 -9.86
CA HIS A 98 -12.98 -13.02 -10.52
C HIS A 98 -12.61 -11.98 -11.59
N ALA A 99 -13.53 -11.72 -12.54
CA ALA A 99 -13.30 -10.72 -13.60
C ALA A 99 -13.15 -9.30 -13.05
N ALA A 100 -14.00 -8.92 -12.09
CA ALA A 100 -13.94 -7.61 -11.43
C ALA A 100 -12.63 -7.41 -10.65
N LYS A 101 -12.12 -8.46 -9.98
CA LYS A 101 -10.84 -8.41 -9.26
C LYS A 101 -9.67 -8.22 -10.21
N VAL A 102 -9.63 -8.95 -11.33
CA VAL A 102 -8.56 -8.80 -12.33
C VAL A 102 -8.57 -7.40 -12.94
N GLY A 103 -9.75 -6.88 -13.29
CA GLY A 103 -9.91 -5.51 -13.77
C GLY A 103 -9.48 -4.47 -12.74
N PHE A 104 -9.89 -4.64 -11.47
CA PHE A 104 -9.48 -3.76 -10.37
C PHE A 104 -7.96 -3.81 -10.13
N MET A 105 -7.35 -4.99 -10.12
CA MET A 105 -5.90 -5.12 -9.96
C MET A 105 -5.12 -4.49 -11.12
N ALA A 106 -5.61 -4.63 -12.36
CA ALA A 106 -5.01 -3.97 -13.52
C ALA A 106 -5.11 -2.45 -13.42
N GLY A 107 -6.30 -1.93 -13.08
CA GLY A 107 -6.51 -0.49 -12.84
C GLY A 107 -5.65 0.04 -11.70
N ALA A 108 -5.64 -0.65 -10.56
CA ALA A 108 -4.81 -0.31 -9.41
C ALA A 108 -3.31 -0.34 -9.77
N ALA A 109 -2.85 -1.31 -10.56
CA ALA A 109 -1.46 -1.37 -11.01
C ALA A 109 -1.08 -0.16 -11.88
N ILE A 110 -1.98 0.27 -12.78
CA ILE A 110 -1.79 1.48 -13.59
C ILE A 110 -1.73 2.72 -12.67
N THR A 111 -2.70 2.89 -11.77
CA THR A 111 -2.74 4.03 -10.85
C THR A 111 -1.53 4.08 -9.93
N ILE A 112 -1.10 2.95 -9.36
CA ILE A 112 0.11 2.86 -8.54
C ILE A 112 1.34 3.24 -9.36
N SER A 113 1.45 2.73 -10.59
CA SER A 113 2.57 3.06 -11.49
C SER A 113 2.63 4.56 -11.74
N LEU A 114 1.49 5.18 -12.09
CA LEU A 114 1.36 6.62 -12.26
C LEU A 114 1.73 7.41 -11.00
N GLN A 115 1.36 6.94 -9.82
CA GLN A 115 1.75 7.56 -8.56
C GLN A 115 3.25 7.43 -8.26
N GLN A 116 3.93 6.38 -8.74
CA GLN A 116 5.39 6.27 -8.63
C GLN A 116 6.11 7.28 -9.54
N LEU A 117 5.52 7.70 -10.67
CA LEU A 117 6.11 8.74 -11.53
C LEU A 117 6.33 10.06 -10.77
N LYS A 118 5.41 10.42 -9.85
CA LYS A 118 5.60 11.60 -8.98
C LYS A 118 6.94 11.57 -8.25
N GLY A 119 7.24 10.42 -7.61
CA GLY A 119 8.46 10.22 -6.85
C GLY A 119 9.69 10.18 -7.75
N LEU A 120 9.57 9.54 -8.92
CA LEU A 120 10.66 9.43 -9.90
C LEU A 120 11.04 10.80 -10.50
N LEU A 121 10.05 11.62 -10.85
CA LEU A 121 10.24 12.92 -11.49
C LEU A 121 10.55 14.07 -10.51
N GLY A 122 10.45 13.83 -9.20
CA GLY A 122 10.72 14.83 -8.17
C GLY A 122 9.72 16.00 -8.15
N ILE A 123 8.48 15.77 -8.56
CA ILE A 123 7.47 16.83 -8.72
C ILE A 123 6.97 17.29 -7.34
N LYS A 124 7.29 18.55 -6.96
CA LYS A 124 6.94 19.14 -5.66
C LYS A 124 5.43 19.42 -5.51
N LYS A 125 4.77 19.89 -6.58
CA LYS A 125 3.31 20.11 -6.64
C LYS A 125 2.69 19.03 -7.54
N PHE A 126 2.19 17.97 -6.94
CA PHE A 126 1.48 16.90 -7.65
C PHE A 126 0.04 16.86 -7.15
N THR A 127 -0.91 16.63 -8.06
CA THR A 127 -2.31 16.43 -7.69
C THR A 127 -2.45 15.34 -6.63
N LYS A 128 -3.45 15.48 -5.75
CA LYS A 128 -3.79 14.46 -4.75
C LYS A 128 -4.88 13.52 -5.26
N GLU A 129 -5.47 13.84 -6.40
CA GLU A 129 -6.43 12.99 -7.08
C GLU A 129 -5.75 11.71 -7.56
N THR A 130 -6.42 10.59 -7.35
CA THR A 130 -5.97 9.28 -7.85
C THR A 130 -6.41 9.02 -9.28
N ASP A 131 -7.18 9.93 -9.90
CA ASP A 131 -7.66 9.76 -11.25
C ASP A 131 -6.51 9.94 -12.28
N ILE A 132 -6.56 9.11 -13.32
CA ILE A 132 -5.52 9.03 -14.34
C ILE A 132 -5.37 10.35 -15.09
N VAL A 133 -6.46 11.08 -15.34
CA VAL A 133 -6.46 12.34 -16.10
C VAL A 133 -5.82 13.46 -15.30
N SER A 134 -6.15 13.62 -14.01
CA SER A 134 -5.50 14.62 -13.14
C SER A 134 -4.03 14.30 -12.91
N VAL A 135 -3.68 13.01 -12.75
CA VAL A 135 -2.29 12.59 -12.65
C VAL A 135 -1.53 12.94 -13.93
N MET A 136 -2.07 12.60 -15.11
CA MET A 136 -1.39 12.90 -16.36
C MET A 136 -1.28 14.40 -16.61
N ARG A 137 -2.34 15.18 -16.38
CA ARG A 137 -2.30 16.65 -16.45
C ARG A 137 -1.22 17.23 -15.53
N SER A 138 -1.08 16.68 -14.32
CA SER A 138 -0.03 17.11 -13.38
C SER A 138 1.37 16.80 -13.88
N VAL A 139 1.58 15.64 -14.51
CA VAL A 139 2.88 15.27 -15.11
C VAL A 139 3.23 16.21 -16.27
N PHE A 140 2.29 16.47 -17.18
CA PHE A 140 2.50 17.37 -18.32
C PHE A 140 2.65 18.84 -17.91
N ALA A 141 1.90 19.31 -16.92
CA ALA A 141 2.06 20.66 -16.37
C ALA A 141 3.40 20.80 -15.62
N ALA A 142 3.83 19.78 -14.90
CA ALA A 142 5.14 19.78 -14.24
C ALA A 142 6.32 19.77 -15.22
N ALA A 143 6.13 19.26 -16.44
CA ALA A 143 7.14 19.36 -17.50
C ALA A 143 7.47 20.82 -17.86
N HIS A 144 6.51 21.74 -17.72
CA HIS A 144 6.72 23.17 -18.01
C HIS A 144 7.37 23.94 -16.84
N HIS A 145 7.30 23.44 -15.60
CA HIS A 145 7.82 24.12 -14.40
C HIS A 145 9.14 23.54 -13.86
N GLY A 146 9.75 22.59 -14.58
CA GLY A 146 11.08 22.06 -14.29
C GLY A 146 11.05 20.73 -13.54
N TRP A 147 11.59 19.69 -14.18
CA TRP A 147 11.87 18.42 -13.54
C TRP A 147 13.17 18.50 -12.73
N ASN A 148 13.19 17.81 -11.59
CA ASN A 148 14.44 17.68 -10.83
C ASN A 148 15.26 16.54 -11.44
N TRP A 149 16.16 16.88 -12.36
CA TRP A 149 16.97 15.91 -13.11
C TRP A 149 17.82 15.03 -12.16
N GLN A 150 18.27 15.57 -11.03
CA GLN A 150 19.02 14.82 -10.03
C GLN A 150 18.15 13.69 -9.43
N THR A 151 16.88 13.97 -9.16
CA THR A 151 15.93 12.98 -8.62
C THR A 151 15.62 11.90 -9.66
N ILE A 152 15.50 12.29 -10.94
CA ILE A 152 15.28 11.35 -12.05
C ILE A 152 16.47 10.40 -12.20
N VAL A 153 17.71 10.91 -12.23
CA VAL A 153 18.91 10.08 -12.38
C VAL A 153 19.06 9.11 -11.21
N ILE A 154 18.81 9.56 -9.98
CA ILE A 154 18.80 8.70 -8.80
C ILE A 154 17.70 7.63 -8.93
N GLY A 155 16.47 8.02 -9.27
CA GLY A 155 15.34 7.10 -9.39
C GLY A 155 15.54 6.04 -10.49
N VAL A 156 16.02 6.44 -11.66
CA VAL A 156 16.27 5.56 -12.81
C VAL A 156 17.43 4.61 -12.55
N SER A 157 18.53 5.09 -11.94
CA SER A 157 19.66 4.22 -11.55
C SER A 157 19.24 3.16 -10.52
N PHE A 158 18.43 3.52 -9.53
CA PHE A 158 17.87 2.56 -8.58
C PHE A 158 16.93 1.55 -9.27
N LEU A 159 16.07 2.01 -10.17
CA LEU A 159 15.17 1.13 -10.92
C LEU A 159 15.95 0.13 -11.77
N ALA A 160 16.97 0.60 -12.49
CA ALA A 160 17.86 -0.25 -13.29
C ALA A 160 18.57 -1.31 -12.43
N PHE A 161 19.12 -0.90 -11.28
CA PHE A 161 19.74 -1.81 -10.32
C PHE A 161 18.76 -2.91 -9.84
N LEU A 162 17.54 -2.53 -9.47
CA LEU A 162 16.52 -3.49 -9.02
C LEU A 162 16.09 -4.45 -10.14
N LEU A 163 15.96 -3.97 -11.38
CA LEU A 163 15.62 -4.81 -12.53
C LEU A 163 16.74 -5.80 -12.86
N VAL A 164 18.00 -5.36 -12.82
CA VAL A 164 19.16 -6.22 -13.02
C VAL A 164 19.24 -7.28 -11.92
N ALA A 165 19.08 -6.88 -10.65
CA ALA A 165 19.03 -7.80 -9.52
C ALA A 165 17.92 -8.86 -9.69
N LYS A 166 16.73 -8.43 -10.13
CA LYS A 166 15.60 -9.32 -10.44
C LYS A 166 15.92 -10.28 -11.60
N PHE A 167 16.56 -9.79 -12.65
CA PHE A 167 16.93 -10.59 -13.81
C PHE A 167 17.97 -11.67 -13.45
N ILE A 168 18.98 -11.31 -12.65
CA ILE A 168 20.01 -12.25 -12.15
C ILE A 168 19.37 -13.38 -11.32
N GLY A 169 18.47 -13.03 -10.39
CA GLY A 169 17.78 -14.03 -9.57
C GLY A 169 16.82 -14.94 -10.36
N LYS A 170 16.24 -14.45 -11.45
CA LYS A 170 15.40 -15.27 -12.35
C LYS A 170 16.23 -16.20 -13.24
N LYS A 171 17.38 -15.73 -13.73
CA LYS A 171 18.25 -16.50 -14.63
C LYS A 171 19.03 -17.59 -13.91
N ASN A 172 19.38 -17.38 -12.64
CA ASN A 172 20.19 -18.33 -11.88
C ASN A 172 19.61 -18.59 -10.48
N LYS A 173 19.09 -19.80 -10.25
CA LYS A 173 18.46 -20.19 -8.97
C LYS A 173 19.41 -20.06 -7.77
N LYS A 174 20.74 -20.14 -7.99
CA LYS A 174 21.76 -19.89 -6.95
C LYS A 174 21.73 -18.46 -6.39
N TYR A 175 21.26 -17.49 -7.18
CA TYR A 175 21.16 -16.07 -6.80
C TYR A 175 19.73 -15.64 -6.47
N PHE A 176 18.86 -16.57 -6.09
CA PHE A 176 17.48 -16.28 -5.65
C PHE A 176 17.41 -15.25 -4.50
N TRP A 177 18.45 -15.15 -3.65
CA TRP A 177 18.51 -14.16 -2.58
C TRP A 177 18.75 -12.72 -3.06
N VAL A 178 19.27 -12.52 -4.28
CA VAL A 178 19.69 -11.19 -4.77
C VAL A 178 18.49 -10.24 -4.90
N PRO A 179 17.37 -10.63 -5.55
CA PRO A 179 16.16 -9.81 -5.57
C PRO A 179 15.56 -9.52 -4.18
N ALA A 180 15.79 -10.40 -3.20
CA ALA A 180 15.24 -10.25 -1.85
C ALA A 180 16.00 -9.18 -1.04
N ILE A 181 17.32 -9.12 -1.18
CA ILE A 181 18.19 -8.20 -0.43
C ILE A 181 18.36 -6.86 -1.16
N ALA A 182 18.21 -6.83 -2.48
CA ALA A 182 18.39 -5.62 -3.30
C ALA A 182 17.60 -4.38 -2.81
N PRO A 183 16.33 -4.47 -2.37
CA PRO A 183 15.62 -3.32 -1.81
C PRO A 183 16.27 -2.77 -0.53
N MET A 184 16.87 -3.63 0.29
CA MET A 184 17.51 -3.22 1.54
C MET A 184 18.88 -2.55 1.28
N ILE A 185 19.67 -3.12 0.38
CA ILE A 185 20.93 -2.53 -0.10
C ILE A 185 20.66 -1.17 -0.75
N SER A 186 19.61 -1.08 -1.56
CA SER A 186 19.21 0.17 -2.20
C SER A 186 18.94 1.27 -1.18
N ILE A 187 18.27 0.97 -0.06
CA ILE A 187 18.02 1.93 1.00
C ILE A 187 19.33 2.37 1.66
N ILE A 188 20.20 1.43 2.04
CA ILE A 188 21.46 1.73 2.71
C ILE A 188 22.33 2.64 1.83
N LEU A 189 22.49 2.29 0.55
CA LEU A 189 23.25 3.09 -0.41
C LEU A 189 22.61 4.46 -0.63
N SER A 190 21.28 4.54 -0.74
CA SER A 190 20.56 5.81 -0.90
C SER A 190 20.75 6.72 0.32
N THR A 191 20.63 6.18 1.52
CA THR A 191 20.83 6.93 2.77
C THR A 191 22.27 7.41 2.91
N LEU A 192 23.26 6.57 2.63
CA LEU A 192 24.67 6.96 2.62
C LEU A 192 24.95 8.07 1.60
N PHE A 193 24.41 7.94 0.40
CA PHE A 193 24.57 8.95 -0.65
C PHE A 193 23.94 10.29 -0.25
N VAL A 194 22.71 10.27 0.27
CA VAL A 194 22.03 11.49 0.76
C VAL A 194 22.81 12.16 1.89
N PHE A 195 23.38 11.36 2.81
CA PHE A 195 24.18 11.84 3.94
C PHE A 195 25.49 12.48 3.49
N ILE A 196 26.25 11.84 2.59
CA ILE A 196 27.53 12.36 2.10
C ILE A 196 27.33 13.63 1.27
N PHE A 197 26.38 13.62 0.33
CA PHE A 197 26.17 14.71 -0.62
C PHE A 197 25.26 15.84 -0.10
N HIS A 198 24.76 15.75 1.14
CA HIS A 198 23.80 16.69 1.72
C HIS A 198 22.67 17.02 0.72
N ALA A 199 22.11 15.98 0.12
CA ALA A 199 21.14 16.11 -0.97
C ALA A 199 19.86 16.86 -0.56
N GLU A 200 19.64 17.02 0.75
CA GLU A 200 18.63 17.90 1.35
C GLU A 200 18.74 19.36 0.88
N LYS A 201 19.98 19.86 0.69
CA LYS A 201 20.25 21.24 0.21
C LYS A 201 19.95 21.41 -1.29
N HIS A 202 19.82 20.31 -2.04
CA HIS A 202 19.57 20.30 -3.48
C HIS A 202 18.12 19.96 -3.84
N GLY A 203 17.20 20.05 -2.87
CA GLY A 203 15.76 19.94 -3.11
C GLY A 203 15.21 18.52 -3.24
N VAL A 204 15.98 17.49 -2.84
CA VAL A 204 15.51 16.10 -2.76
C VAL A 204 14.54 15.95 -1.58
N GLN A 205 13.35 15.39 -1.84
CA GLN A 205 12.37 15.12 -0.78
C GLN A 205 12.81 13.95 0.08
N ILE A 206 13.17 14.21 1.33
CA ILE A 206 13.59 13.19 2.30
C ILE A 206 12.40 12.86 3.21
N VAL A 207 12.24 11.58 3.56
CA VAL A 207 11.33 11.16 4.64
C VAL A 207 11.92 11.70 5.95
N ARG A 208 11.35 12.79 6.46
CA ARG A 208 11.75 13.42 7.74
C ARG A 208 11.25 12.59 8.94
N HIS A 209 11.24 13.20 10.12
CA HIS A 209 10.88 12.56 11.38
C HIS A 209 9.60 11.72 11.28
N ILE A 210 9.74 10.45 11.64
CA ILE A 210 8.64 9.56 11.98
C ILE A 210 8.54 9.67 13.50
N ASP A 211 7.40 10.13 14.01
CA ASP A 211 7.18 10.25 15.45
C ASP A 211 7.44 8.90 16.12
N ARG A 212 8.41 8.88 17.03
CA ARG A 212 8.77 7.69 17.80
C ARG A 212 7.82 7.60 18.98
N GLY A 213 6.99 6.57 19.02
CA GLY A 213 6.11 6.33 20.15
C GLY A 213 5.07 5.25 19.86
N ILE A 214 4.53 4.64 20.92
CA ILE A 214 3.34 3.80 20.82
C ILE A 214 2.16 4.78 20.77
N ASN A 215 1.46 4.83 19.63
CA ASN A 215 0.25 5.65 19.53
C ASN A 215 -0.79 5.13 20.55
N PRO A 216 -1.44 5.99 21.35
CA PRO A 216 -2.50 5.55 22.26
C PRO A 216 -3.58 4.75 21.52
N PRO A 217 -4.26 3.79 22.20
CA PRO A 217 -5.28 2.97 21.58
C PRO A 217 -6.33 3.80 20.83
N SER A 218 -6.40 3.64 19.50
CA SER A 218 -7.34 4.37 18.64
C SER A 218 -8.80 3.95 18.82
N LEU A 219 -9.15 3.14 19.83
CA LEU A 219 -10.52 2.68 20.10
C LEU A 219 -11.50 3.85 20.29
N LYS A 220 -11.04 4.97 20.86
CA LYS A 220 -11.84 6.20 21.02
C LYS A 220 -12.04 6.98 19.71
N GLN A 221 -11.40 6.57 18.62
CA GLN A 221 -11.45 7.22 17.31
C GLN A 221 -12.39 6.48 16.34
N ILE A 222 -13.03 5.38 16.78
CA ILE A 222 -14.02 4.66 16.00
C ILE A 222 -15.38 5.35 16.18
N TYR A 223 -16.05 5.65 15.07
CA TYR A 223 -17.43 6.12 15.12
C TYR A 223 -18.35 4.94 15.42
N PHE A 224 -18.99 4.95 16.59
CA PHE A 224 -20.03 3.98 16.98
C PHE A 224 -21.46 4.51 16.78
N SER A 225 -21.61 5.78 16.39
CA SER A 225 -22.90 6.43 16.14
C SER A 225 -22.77 7.54 15.09
N GLY A 226 -23.86 7.85 14.38
CA GLY A 226 -23.94 8.94 13.39
C GLY A 226 -23.80 8.50 11.92
N GLU A 227 -23.83 9.48 11.00
CA GLU A 227 -23.75 9.24 9.55
C GLU A 227 -22.44 8.57 9.11
N ASN A 228 -21.33 8.91 9.77
CA ASN A 228 -20.01 8.33 9.49
C ASN A 228 -19.90 6.85 9.87
N LEU A 229 -20.79 6.34 10.74
CA LEU A 229 -20.88 4.91 11.05
C LEU A 229 -21.34 4.12 9.83
N THR A 230 -22.41 4.57 9.17
CA THR A 230 -22.98 3.84 8.01
C THR A 230 -22.04 3.90 6.81
N LYS A 231 -21.37 5.04 6.60
CA LYS A 231 -20.29 5.19 5.63
C LYS A 231 -19.14 4.24 5.93
N GLY A 232 -18.65 4.23 7.16
CA GLY A 232 -17.59 3.32 7.61
C GLY A 232 -17.95 1.85 7.44
N PHE A 233 -19.18 1.45 7.78
CA PHE A 233 -19.68 0.09 7.58
C PHE A 233 -19.68 -0.30 6.09
N LYS A 234 -20.23 0.54 5.20
CA LYS A 234 -20.26 0.26 3.75
C LYS A 234 -18.86 0.10 3.18
N ILE A 235 -17.96 1.04 3.47
CA ILE A 235 -16.56 1.00 3.00
C ILE A 235 -15.86 -0.24 3.57
N GLY A 236 -16.07 -0.52 4.86
CA GLY A 236 -15.50 -1.67 5.55
C GLY A 236 -15.95 -3.00 4.96
N ALA A 237 -17.24 -3.16 4.69
CA ALA A 237 -17.80 -4.39 4.11
C ALA A 237 -17.21 -4.66 2.71
N ILE A 238 -17.16 -3.65 1.85
CA ILE A 238 -16.61 -3.76 0.48
C ILE A 238 -15.10 -4.04 0.52
N SER A 239 -14.35 -3.27 1.32
CA SER A 239 -12.90 -3.44 1.45
C SER A 239 -12.54 -4.79 2.07
N GLY A 240 -13.31 -5.22 3.08
CA GLY A 240 -13.15 -6.52 3.74
C GLY A 240 -13.42 -7.69 2.81
N LEU A 241 -14.45 -7.58 1.95
CA LEU A 241 -14.77 -8.57 0.92
C LEU A 241 -13.63 -8.72 -0.08
N ILE A 242 -13.16 -7.61 -0.64
CA ILE A 242 -12.07 -7.62 -1.63
C ILE A 242 -10.78 -8.18 -1.01
N ALA A 243 -10.44 -7.75 0.21
CA ALA A 243 -9.27 -8.25 0.93
C ALA A 243 -9.35 -9.76 1.24
N LEU A 244 -10.54 -10.28 1.60
CA LEU A 244 -10.75 -11.72 1.79
C LEU A 244 -10.51 -12.48 0.48
N THR A 245 -10.99 -11.91 -0.62
CA THR A 245 -10.90 -12.51 -1.95
C THR A 245 -9.46 -12.52 -2.49
N GLU A 246 -8.68 -11.48 -2.19
CA GLU A 246 -7.22 -11.44 -2.45
C GLU A 246 -6.48 -12.48 -1.60
N ALA A 247 -6.78 -12.55 -0.30
CA ALA A 247 -6.16 -13.50 0.61
C ALA A 247 -6.44 -14.96 0.22
N ALA A 248 -7.67 -15.28 -0.20
CA ALA A 248 -8.05 -16.61 -0.66
C ALA A 248 -7.30 -17.01 -1.95
N ALA A 249 -7.17 -16.08 -2.91
CA ALA A 249 -6.43 -16.33 -4.15
C ALA A 249 -4.95 -16.64 -3.87
N ILE A 250 -4.30 -15.83 -3.02
CA ILE A 250 -2.91 -16.04 -2.59
C ILE A 250 -2.77 -17.41 -1.90
N GLY A 251 -3.70 -17.75 -0.98
CA GLY A 251 -3.72 -19.03 -0.30
C GLY A 251 -3.78 -20.22 -1.26
N ARG A 252 -4.63 -20.15 -2.30
CA ARG A 252 -4.73 -21.18 -3.34
C ARG A 252 -3.45 -21.30 -4.17
N THR A 253 -2.82 -20.18 -4.54
CA THR A 253 -1.54 -20.21 -5.26
C THR A 253 -0.45 -20.89 -4.43
N PHE A 254 -0.36 -20.60 -3.13
CA PHE A 254 0.58 -21.29 -2.23
C PHE A 254 0.25 -22.78 -2.05
N ALA A 255 -1.03 -23.14 -1.97
CA ALA A 255 -1.44 -24.55 -1.92
C ALA A 255 -1.07 -25.30 -3.21
N ALA A 256 -1.30 -24.70 -4.37
CA ALA A 256 -0.94 -25.28 -5.66
C ALA A 256 0.58 -25.47 -5.82
N MET A 257 1.40 -24.51 -5.38
CA MET A 257 2.87 -24.63 -5.39
C MET A 257 3.40 -25.74 -4.48
N LYS A 258 2.67 -26.11 -3.42
CA LYS A 258 3.04 -27.22 -2.53
C LYS A 258 2.74 -28.59 -3.14
N ILE A 259 1.79 -28.67 -4.07
CA ILE A 259 1.43 -29.92 -4.77
C ILE A 259 2.43 -30.21 -5.90
N THR A 260 3.10 -29.18 -6.42
CA THR A 260 4.08 -29.29 -7.51
C THR A 260 5.55 -29.36 -7.05
N SER A 261 5.82 -29.37 -5.74
CA SER A 261 7.16 -29.50 -5.14
C SER A 261 7.33 -30.83 -4.42
#